data_AF-C5P252-F1
#
_entry.id   AF-C5P252-F1
#
_cell.length_a   1.000
_cell.length_b   1.000
_cell.length_c   1.000
_cell.angle_alpha   90.00
_cell.angle_beta   90.00
_cell.angle_gamma   90.00
#
_symmetry.space_group_name_H-M   'P 1'
#
loop_
_entity.id
_entity.type
_entity.pdbx_description
1 polymer ?
#
loop_
_entity_poly.entity_id
_entity_poly.type
_entity_poly.pdbx_seq_one_letter_code
_entity_poly.pdbx_strand_id
1 'polypeptide(L)'
;MVLNPTYLAQRTRSSVNWGDAKKRVLKSYREWLRASPEIQTMYSLNIPVSAIRTKIRQEFERHRYVNQLAAVDVLLFQSHAEYQETLNYWKQLSHVMKYFRVEEDPTAKLPKNFMQGFLEVRKLIPSWNRTLILLSLLVSCLAKIRRSITGSELKYSSAFCLLLLSPLGFLFAYHRMYICSITQCT
;
A
#
# COMPACT_ATOMS: atom_id res chain seq x y z
N MET A 1 -14.94 -19.02 -31.67
CA MET A 1 -13.67 -18.30 -31.43
C MET A 1 -12.86 -19.11 -30.42
N VAL A 2 -11.63 -19.51 -30.76
CA VAL A 2 -10.73 -20.18 -29.81
C VAL A 2 -9.92 -19.10 -29.08
N LEU A 3 -9.89 -19.15 -27.75
CA LEU A 3 -9.10 -18.25 -26.93
C LEU A 3 -7.71 -18.86 -26.71
N ASN A 4 -6.66 -18.18 -27.18
CA ASN A 4 -5.28 -18.63 -27.03
C ASN A 4 -4.72 -18.20 -25.67
N PRO A 5 -3.86 -19.01 -25.02
CA PRO A 5 -3.26 -18.66 -23.75
C PRO A 5 -2.19 -17.59 -23.89
N THR A 6 -1.90 -16.87 -22.80
CA THR A 6 -0.86 -15.85 -22.73
C THR A 6 0.54 -16.46 -22.70
N TYR A 7 1.56 -15.64 -22.96
CA TYR A 7 2.96 -16.06 -22.85
C TYR A 7 3.26 -16.63 -21.46
N LEU A 8 3.97 -17.77 -21.43
CA LEU A 8 4.32 -18.54 -20.23
C LEU A 8 3.14 -19.14 -19.43
N ALA A 9 1.92 -19.16 -19.98
CA ALA A 9 0.78 -19.78 -19.33
C ALA A 9 0.97 -21.29 -19.13
N GLN A 10 0.75 -21.77 -17.90
CA GLN A 10 0.71 -23.19 -17.57
C GLN A 10 -0.67 -23.60 -17.07
N ARG A 11 -1.11 -24.80 -17.43
CA ARG A 11 -2.35 -25.37 -16.89
C ARG A 11 -2.18 -25.71 -15.41
N THR A 12 -3.13 -25.26 -14.59
CA THR A 12 -3.20 -25.62 -13.18
C THR A 12 -3.47 -27.11 -13.03
N ARG A 13 -2.68 -27.76 -12.18
CA ARG A 13 -2.88 -29.16 -11.78
C ARG A 13 -2.46 -29.37 -10.34
N SER A 14 -3.09 -30.35 -9.69
CA SER A 14 -2.66 -30.88 -8.40
C SER A 14 -1.51 -31.88 -8.57
N SER A 15 -0.74 -32.03 -7.50
CA SER A 15 0.31 -33.05 -7.38
C SER A 15 -0.28 -34.35 -6.84
N VAL A 16 0.18 -35.49 -7.39
CA VAL A 16 -0.28 -36.82 -6.97
C VAL A 16 0.50 -37.34 -5.76
N ASN A 17 1.79 -36.98 -5.69
CA ASN A 17 2.72 -37.41 -4.65
C ASN A 17 3.76 -36.32 -4.38
N TRP A 18 4.40 -36.38 -3.21
CA TRP A 18 5.50 -35.51 -2.80
C TRP A 18 6.68 -35.50 -3.78
N GLY A 19 6.96 -36.64 -4.42
CA GLY A 19 8.00 -36.74 -5.45
C GLY A 19 7.70 -35.85 -6.68
N ASP A 20 6.44 -35.74 -7.07
CA ASP A 20 6.00 -34.86 -8.17
C ASP A 20 6.03 -33.39 -7.74
N ALA A 21 5.49 -33.09 -6.56
CA ALA A 21 5.52 -31.74 -5.98
C ALA A 21 6.95 -31.19 -5.87
N LYS A 22 7.90 -31.99 -5.35
CA LYS A 22 9.31 -31.61 -5.23
C LYS A 22 9.95 -31.29 -6.58
N LYS A 23 9.66 -32.09 -7.62
CA LYS A 23 10.16 -31.81 -8.99
C LYS A 23 9.62 -30.49 -9.53
N ARG A 24 8.34 -30.20 -9.28
CA ARG A 24 7.69 -28.93 -9.68
C ARG A 24 8.27 -27.72 -8.95
N VAL A 25 8.49 -27.82 -7.63
CA VAL A 25 9.15 -26.77 -6.83
C VAL A 25 10.55 -26.50 -7.36
N LEU A 26 11.35 -27.55 -7.60
CA LEU A 26 12.71 -27.39 -8.13
C LEU A 26 12.73 -26.81 -9.54
N LYS A 27 11.75 -27.15 -10.39
CA LYS A 27 11.58 -26.56 -11.71
C LYS A 27 11.32 -25.05 -11.59
N SER A 28 10.30 -24.66 -10.82
CA SER A 28 9.95 -23.25 -10.59
C SER A 28 11.13 -22.46 -10.01
N TYR A 29 11.84 -23.01 -9.02
CA TYR A 29 13.02 -22.38 -8.44
C TYR A 29 14.13 -22.12 -9.47
N ARG A 30 14.39 -23.07 -10.36
CA ARG A 30 15.39 -22.92 -11.43
C ARG A 30 14.99 -21.87 -12.47
N GLU A 31 13.71 -21.79 -12.81
CA GLU A 31 13.16 -20.77 -13.73
C GLU A 31 13.39 -19.37 -13.15
N TRP A 32 13.05 -19.15 -11.88
CA TRP A 32 13.30 -17.89 -11.18
C TRP A 32 14.78 -17.47 -11.16
N LEU A 33 15.70 -18.41 -10.90
CA LEU A 33 17.15 -18.12 -10.89
C LEU A 33 17.69 -17.72 -12.27
N ARG A 34 17.13 -18.28 -13.35
CA ARG A 34 17.50 -17.96 -14.74
C ARG A 34 16.90 -16.65 -15.21
N ALA A 35 15.69 -16.34 -14.79
CA ALA A 35 14.99 -15.08 -15.09
C ALA A 35 15.55 -13.87 -14.33
N SER A 36 16.31 -14.07 -13.26
CA SER A 36 16.83 -12.97 -12.42
C SER A 36 17.56 -11.84 -13.19
N PRO A 37 18.51 -12.10 -14.11
CA PRO A 37 19.14 -11.04 -14.90
C PRO A 37 18.14 -10.30 -15.82
N GLU A 38 17.18 -11.01 -16.41
CA GLU A 38 16.15 -10.43 -17.27
C GLU A 38 15.27 -9.46 -16.47
N ILE A 39 14.85 -9.86 -15.27
CA ILE A 39 14.08 -9.01 -14.35
C ILE A 39 14.85 -7.74 -13.97
N GLN A 40 16.15 -7.84 -13.72
CA GLN A 40 16.98 -6.68 -13.42
C GLN A 40 16.98 -5.66 -14.57
N THR A 41 17.17 -6.14 -15.81
CA THR A 41 17.21 -5.29 -17.00
C THR A 41 15.84 -4.70 -17.33
N MET A 42 14.77 -5.51 -17.31
CA MET A 42 13.42 -5.05 -17.62
C MET A 42 12.93 -3.97 -16.66
N TYR A 43 13.18 -4.13 -15.36
CA TYR A 43 12.76 -3.17 -14.33
C TYR A 43 13.81 -2.11 -14.01
N SER A 44 14.98 -2.13 -14.65
CA SER A 44 16.10 -1.20 -14.37
C SER A 44 16.40 -1.07 -12.88
N LEU A 45 16.52 -2.20 -12.18
CA LEU A 45 16.71 -2.23 -10.72
C LEU A 45 18.14 -1.82 -10.34
N ASN A 46 18.28 -0.95 -9.33
CA ASN A 46 19.57 -0.54 -8.76
C ASN A 46 20.22 -1.61 -7.85
N ILE A 47 19.75 -2.86 -7.92
CA ILE A 47 20.13 -3.97 -7.04
C ILE A 47 20.89 -5.01 -7.88
N PRO A 48 21.99 -5.60 -7.39
CA PRO A 48 22.71 -6.63 -8.14
C PRO A 48 21.90 -7.94 -8.26
N VAL A 49 22.12 -8.69 -9.35
CA VAL A 49 21.47 -9.99 -9.61
C VAL A 49 21.64 -10.99 -8.45
N SER A 50 22.78 -10.93 -7.75
CA SER A 50 23.06 -11.78 -6.58
C SER A 50 22.06 -11.55 -5.43
N ALA A 51 21.68 -10.30 -5.17
CA ALA A 51 20.70 -9.95 -4.15
C ALA A 51 19.30 -10.44 -4.55
N ILE A 52 18.91 -10.29 -5.83
CA ILE A 52 17.65 -10.82 -6.35
C ILE A 52 17.56 -12.34 -6.15
N ARG A 53 18.62 -13.09 -6.50
CA ARG A 53 18.67 -14.55 -6.29
C ARG A 53 18.60 -14.94 -4.82
N THR A 54 19.19 -14.13 -3.94
CA THR A 54 19.12 -14.33 -2.49
C THR A 54 17.71 -14.11 -1.98
N LYS A 55 16.98 -13.10 -2.47
CA LYS A 55 15.56 -12.89 -2.16
C LYS A 55 14.67 -14.04 -2.63
N ILE A 56 14.88 -14.52 -3.84
CA ILE A 56 14.18 -15.71 -4.34
C ILE A 56 14.41 -16.88 -3.37
N ARG A 57 15.65 -17.14 -2.93
CA ARG A 57 15.92 -18.18 -1.93
C ARG A 57 15.16 -17.94 -0.62
N GLN A 58 15.15 -16.72 -0.10
CA GLN A 58 14.43 -16.38 1.14
C GLN A 58 12.93 -16.67 1.03
N GLU A 59 12.29 -16.32 -0.09
CA GLU A 59 10.86 -16.57 -0.31
C GLU A 59 10.52 -18.06 -0.41
N PHE A 60 11.36 -18.86 -1.07
CA PHE A 60 11.20 -20.31 -1.11
C PHE A 60 11.47 -20.97 0.25
N GLU A 61 12.41 -20.44 1.03
CA GLU A 61 12.73 -20.93 2.38
C GLU A 61 11.65 -20.59 3.40
N ARG A 62 10.94 -19.46 3.24
CA ARG A 62 9.79 -19.08 4.07
C ARG A 62 8.74 -20.20 4.14
N HIS A 63 8.56 -20.92 3.03
CA HIS A 63 7.57 -22.00 2.90
C HIS A 63 8.18 -23.39 2.96
N ARG A 64 9.36 -23.55 3.58
CA ARG A 64 10.09 -24.83 3.65
C ARG A 64 9.35 -25.94 4.41
N TYR A 65 8.63 -25.59 5.48
CA TYR A 65 8.06 -26.55 6.43
C TYR A 65 6.55 -26.79 6.22
N VAL A 66 6.07 -26.68 4.98
CA VAL A 66 4.66 -26.93 4.66
C VAL A 66 4.40 -28.44 4.60
N ASN A 67 3.62 -28.94 5.55
CA ASN A 67 3.33 -30.37 5.70
C ASN A 67 2.17 -30.86 4.81
N GLN A 68 1.36 -29.95 4.26
CA GLN A 68 0.14 -30.30 3.50
C GLN A 68 0.36 -30.16 2.00
N LEU A 69 0.13 -31.25 1.25
CA LEU A 69 0.37 -31.28 -0.19
C LEU A 69 -0.48 -30.27 -0.97
N ALA A 70 -1.76 -30.14 -0.61
CA ALA A 70 -2.67 -29.18 -1.25
C ALA A 70 -2.21 -27.72 -1.05
N ALA A 71 -1.62 -27.40 0.10
CA ALA A 71 -1.07 -26.07 0.34
C ALA A 71 0.16 -25.79 -0.56
N VAL A 72 1.01 -26.79 -0.78
CA VAL A 72 2.15 -26.68 -1.71
C VAL A 72 1.68 -26.42 -3.14
N ASP A 73 0.61 -27.07 -3.60
CA ASP A 73 0.07 -26.83 -4.93
C ASP A 73 -0.46 -25.41 -5.12
N VAL A 74 -1.10 -24.83 -4.09
CA VAL A 74 -1.52 -23.42 -4.11
C VAL A 74 -0.32 -22.49 -4.16
N LEU A 75 0.72 -22.75 -3.36
CA LEU A 75 1.95 -21.96 -3.37
C LEU A 75 2.68 -22.03 -4.72
N LEU A 76 2.71 -23.20 -5.35
CA LEU A 76 3.25 -23.39 -6.69
C LEU A 76 2.46 -22.59 -7.74
N PHE A 77 1.14 -22.59 -7.64
CA PHE A 77 0.28 -21.79 -8.52
C PHE A 77 0.53 -20.30 -8.34
N GLN A 78 0.60 -19.82 -7.10
CA GLN A 78 0.89 -18.41 -6.79
C GLN A 78 2.28 -18.00 -7.30
N SER A 79 3.31 -18.81 -7.04
CA SER A 79 4.67 -18.56 -7.55
C SER A 79 4.70 -18.43 -9.07
N HIS A 80 3.97 -19.30 -9.78
CA HIS A 80 3.94 -19.23 -11.23
C HIS A 80 3.12 -18.04 -11.76
N ALA A 81 2.01 -17.68 -11.11
CA ALA A 81 1.27 -16.46 -11.43
C ALA A 81 2.17 -15.22 -11.28
N GLU A 82 2.92 -15.11 -10.17
CA GLU A 82 3.86 -14.02 -9.97
C GLU A 82 5.00 -14.01 -11.02
N TYR A 83 5.46 -15.18 -11.45
CA TYR A 83 6.47 -15.32 -12.50
C TYR A 83 5.96 -14.82 -13.86
N GLN A 84 4.72 -15.17 -14.23
CA GLN A 84 4.11 -14.66 -15.46
C GLN A 84 3.90 -13.15 -15.40
N GLU A 85 3.38 -12.64 -14.28
CA GLU A 85 3.15 -11.20 -14.11
C GLU A 85 4.44 -10.37 -14.16
N THR A 86 5.56 -10.92 -13.68
CA THR A 86 6.87 -10.25 -13.71
C THR A 86 7.51 -10.29 -15.09
N LEU A 87 7.52 -11.45 -15.77
CA LEU A 87 8.14 -11.56 -17.09
C LEU A 87 7.30 -10.94 -18.22
N ASN A 88 5.98 -10.98 -18.10
CA ASN A 88 5.10 -10.28 -19.05
C ASN A 88 5.01 -8.77 -18.80
N TYR A 89 5.74 -8.26 -17.80
CA TYR A 89 5.73 -6.86 -17.39
C TYR A 89 4.32 -6.35 -17.02
N TRP A 90 3.51 -7.20 -16.37
CA TRP A 90 2.20 -6.82 -15.85
C TRP A 90 2.32 -6.13 -14.47
N LYS A 91 3.40 -6.39 -13.72
CA LYS A 91 3.69 -5.69 -12.46
C LYS A 91 4.41 -4.37 -12.69
N GLN A 92 4.07 -3.35 -11.89
CA GLN A 92 4.84 -2.11 -11.74
C GLN A 92 6.10 -2.34 -10.89
N LEU A 93 7.13 -1.51 -11.07
CA LEU A 93 8.36 -1.51 -10.25
C LEU A 93 8.09 -1.51 -8.74
N SER A 94 7.12 -0.72 -8.27
CA SER A 94 6.76 -0.65 -6.84
C SER A 94 6.33 -2.00 -6.24
N HIS A 95 5.75 -2.89 -7.04
CA HIS A 95 5.37 -4.23 -6.61
C HIS A 95 6.58 -5.14 -6.48
N VAL A 96 7.57 -5.01 -7.35
CA VAL A 96 8.85 -5.74 -7.26
C VAL A 96 9.66 -5.23 -6.06
N MET A 97 9.71 -3.92 -5.86
CA MET A 97 10.40 -3.31 -4.72
C MET A 97 9.80 -3.67 -3.36
N LYS A 98 8.53 -4.11 -3.31
CA LYS A 98 7.88 -4.57 -2.08
C LYS A 98 8.66 -5.70 -1.38
N TYR A 99 9.31 -6.59 -2.15
CA TYR A 99 10.10 -7.69 -1.58
C TYR A 99 11.44 -7.21 -0.95
N PHE A 100 11.90 -6.01 -1.31
CA PHE A 100 13.14 -5.41 -0.83
C PHE A 100 12.97 -4.41 0.32
N ARG A 101 11.73 -4.10 0.74
CA ARG A 101 11.44 -3.09 1.78
C ARG A 101 12.25 -3.22 3.07
N VAL A 102 12.56 -4.45 3.49
CA VAL A 102 13.33 -4.72 4.72
C VAL A 102 14.80 -4.30 4.60
N GLU A 103 15.35 -4.27 3.39
CA GLU A 103 16.73 -3.89 3.10
C GLU A 103 16.87 -2.38 2.88
N GLU A 104 15.86 -1.74 2.29
CA GLU A 104 15.85 -0.30 2.03
C GLU A 104 15.56 0.51 3.29
N ASP A 105 14.54 0.14 4.05
CA ASP A 105 14.07 0.88 5.22
C ASP A 105 14.31 0.09 6.52
N PRO A 106 15.38 0.37 7.30
CA PRO A 106 15.59 -0.29 8.58
C PRO A 106 14.50 0.04 9.61
N THR A 107 13.80 1.17 9.43
CA THR A 107 12.66 1.61 10.23
C THR A 107 11.39 0.82 9.93
N ALA A 108 11.27 0.22 8.74
CA ALA A 108 10.10 -0.59 8.38
C ALA A 108 10.08 -1.96 9.10
N LYS A 109 11.11 -2.28 9.89
CA LYS A 109 11.13 -3.49 10.71
C LYS A 109 10.14 -3.34 11.84
N LEU A 110 9.38 -4.41 12.10
CA LEU A 110 8.53 -4.46 13.29
C LEU A 110 9.39 -4.19 14.54
N PRO A 111 8.92 -3.34 15.45
CA PRO A 111 9.65 -3.02 16.67
C PRO A 111 9.91 -4.31 17.45
N LYS A 112 11.17 -4.49 17.90
CA LYS A 112 11.61 -5.72 18.56
C LYS A 112 10.94 -5.93 19.92
N ASN A 113 10.52 -4.83 20.55
CA ASN A 113 9.94 -4.82 21.90
C ASN A 113 8.51 -4.29 21.86
N PHE A 114 7.63 -4.88 22.67
CA PHE A 114 6.26 -4.43 22.86
C PHE A 114 6.16 -2.93 23.17
N MET A 115 7.01 -2.41 24.08
CA MET A 115 7.00 -0.99 24.46
C MET A 115 7.30 -0.05 23.29
N GLN A 116 8.18 -0.46 22.36
CA GLN A 116 8.50 0.34 21.18
C GLN A 116 7.29 0.37 20.22
N GLY A 117 6.64 -0.78 19.99
CA GLY A 117 5.41 -0.84 19.19
C GLY A 117 4.24 -0.08 19.80
N PHE A 118 4.07 -0.15 21.13
CA PHE A 118 3.04 0.60 21.84
C PHE A 118 3.21 2.12 21.67
N LEU A 119 4.46 2.63 21.78
CA LEU A 119 4.75 4.05 21.63
C LEU A 119 4.62 4.55 20.18
N GLU A 120 4.90 3.69 19.19
CA GLU A 120 4.78 4.01 17.77
C GLU A 120 3.32 4.12 17.33
N VAL A 121 2.43 3.24 17.81
CA VAL A 121 0.99 3.29 17.55
C VAL A 121 0.35 4.58 18.05
N ARG A 122 0.79 5.10 19.22
CA ARG A 122 0.24 6.35 19.79
C ARG A 122 0.59 7.59 18.98
N LYS A 123 1.71 7.59 18.23
CA LYS A 123 2.14 8.74 17.41
C LYS A 123 1.33 8.90 16.11
N LEU A 124 0.64 7.84 15.65
CA LEU A 124 -0.18 7.86 14.44
C LEU A 124 -1.61 8.36 14.66
N ILE A 125 -2.01 8.65 15.91
CA ILE A 125 -3.30 9.29 16.20
C ILE A 125 -3.15 10.79 15.89
N PRO A 126 -3.76 11.31 14.81
CA PRO A 126 -3.69 12.72 14.51
C PRO A 126 -4.40 13.47 15.64
N SER A 127 -3.71 14.39 16.32
CA SER A 127 -4.25 15.22 17.42
C SER A 127 -5.32 16.23 16.98
N TRP A 128 -5.90 16.06 15.78
CA TRP A 128 -6.88 16.94 15.15
C TRP A 128 -8.26 16.95 15.83
N ASN A 129 -8.49 16.13 16.85
CA ASN A 129 -9.80 15.99 17.48
C ASN A 129 -9.99 16.70 18.83
N ARG A 130 -9.08 17.57 19.28
CA ARG A 130 -9.39 18.42 20.47
C ARG A 130 -9.96 19.78 20.09
N THR A 131 -9.43 20.44 19.06
CA THR A 131 -9.93 21.74 18.60
C THR A 131 -11.20 21.64 17.77
N LEU A 132 -11.35 20.62 16.92
CA LEU A 132 -12.57 20.44 16.10
C LEU A 132 -13.82 20.07 16.92
N ILE A 133 -13.67 19.27 17.98
CA ILE A 133 -14.79 18.92 18.87
C ILE A 133 -15.23 20.13 19.69
N LEU A 134 -14.28 20.92 20.20
CA LEU A 134 -14.57 22.18 20.89
C LEU A 134 -15.25 23.17 19.93
N LEU A 135 -14.77 23.30 18.69
CA LEU A 135 -15.37 24.19 17.69
C LEU A 135 -16.79 23.73 17.31
N SER A 136 -17.05 22.43 17.16
CA SER A 136 -18.39 21.91 16.88
C SER A 136 -19.35 22.12 18.06
N LEU A 137 -18.87 21.92 19.30
CA LEU A 137 -19.67 22.17 20.50
C LEU A 137 -19.96 23.67 20.67
N LEU A 138 -19.01 24.54 20.35
CA LEU A 138 -19.20 26.00 20.39
C LEU A 138 -20.22 26.46 19.33
N VAL A 139 -20.16 25.91 18.12
CA VAL A 139 -21.15 26.19 17.05
C VAL A 139 -22.54 25.67 17.44
N SER A 140 -22.66 24.47 18.02
CA SER A 140 -23.94 23.95 18.52
C SER A 140 -24.49 24.78 19.69
N CYS A 141 -23.63 25.27 20.58
CA CYS A 141 -24.00 26.13 21.70
C CYS A 141 -24.50 27.50 21.21
N LEU A 142 -23.77 28.14 20.29
CA LEU A 142 -24.17 29.41 19.67
C LEU A 142 -25.47 29.29 18.87
N ALA A 143 -25.68 28.18 18.16
CA ALA A 143 -26.94 27.90 17.46
C ALA A 143 -28.12 27.70 18.42
N LYS A 144 -27.87 27.17 19.62
CA LYS A 144 -28.92 26.97 20.62
C LYS A 144 -29.27 28.26 21.36
N ILE A 145 -28.29 29.12 21.63
CA ILE A 145 -28.50 30.48 22.15
C ILE A 145 -29.30 31.33 21.15
N ARG A 146 -28.98 31.25 19.84
CA ARG A 146 -29.69 32.00 18.79
C ARG A 146 -31.18 31.64 18.66
N ARG A 147 -31.59 30.42 18.98
CA ARG A 147 -33.02 30.01 18.95
C ARG A 147 -33.83 30.49 20.16
N SER A 148 -33.19 30.94 21.23
CA SER A 148 -33.89 31.39 22.44
C SER A 148 -34.26 32.87 22.43
N ILE A 149 -33.75 33.67 21.48
CA ILE A 149 -33.77 35.15 21.58
C ILE A 149 -34.71 35.84 20.56
N THR A 150 -35.31 35.15 19.58
CA THR A 150 -36.22 35.82 18.62
C THR A 150 -37.66 35.34 18.75
N GLY A 151 -38.27 35.73 19.87
CA GLY A 151 -39.72 35.78 20.08
C GLY A 151 -40.16 37.24 20.29
N SER A 152 -39.76 38.12 19.38
CA SER A 152 -40.33 39.48 19.22
C SER A 152 -39.75 40.09 17.95
N GLU A 153 -40.61 40.78 17.20
CA GLU A 153 -40.32 41.34 15.88
C GLU A 153 -39.08 42.24 15.85
N LEU A 154 -38.37 42.25 14.71
CA LEU A 154 -37.74 43.46 14.19
C LEU A 154 -37.37 43.28 12.71
N LYS A 155 -38.03 44.09 11.90
CA LYS A 155 -37.61 44.54 10.57
C LYS A 155 -36.14 45.00 10.63
N TYR A 156 -35.29 44.58 9.69
CA TYR A 156 -34.18 45.32 9.08
C TYR A 156 -33.18 44.35 8.40
N SER A 157 -33.20 44.37 7.07
CA SER A 157 -32.04 44.51 6.17
C SER A 157 -30.78 43.66 6.43
N SER A 158 -30.65 42.59 5.65
CA SER A 158 -29.52 42.29 4.72
C SER A 158 -28.03 42.33 5.14
N ALA A 159 -27.63 42.54 6.40
CA ALA A 159 -26.20 42.65 6.73
C ALA A 159 -25.61 41.58 7.68
N PHE A 160 -26.41 40.71 8.30
CA PHE A 160 -25.92 39.84 9.39
C PHE A 160 -25.82 38.34 9.06
N CYS A 161 -26.02 37.96 7.79
CA CYS A 161 -25.98 36.55 7.36
C CYS A 161 -24.64 36.11 6.74
N LEU A 162 -23.66 37.01 6.60
CA LEU A 162 -22.39 36.74 5.90
C LEU A 162 -21.17 36.52 6.80
N LEU A 163 -21.34 36.24 8.10
CA LEU A 163 -20.19 36.06 9.00
C LEU A 163 -20.17 34.77 9.84
N LEU A 164 -21.06 33.80 9.61
CA LEU A 164 -21.13 32.59 10.46
C LEU A 164 -21.31 31.25 9.73
N LEU A 165 -20.97 31.14 8.44
CA LEU A 165 -20.85 29.83 7.77
C LEU A 165 -19.69 29.82 6.76
N SER A 166 -18.46 29.63 7.23
CA SER A 166 -17.37 29.07 6.40
C SER A 166 -16.17 28.58 7.22
N PRO A 167 -16.22 27.39 7.86
CA PRO A 167 -15.00 26.69 8.29
C PRO A 167 -14.34 25.88 7.15
N LEU A 168 -14.76 26.07 5.89
CA LEU A 168 -14.17 25.41 4.70
C LEU A 168 -13.24 26.32 3.88
N GLY A 169 -12.81 27.46 4.45
CA GLY A 169 -11.91 28.41 3.80
C GLY A 169 -10.40 28.16 4.00
N PHE A 170 -10.00 27.13 4.76
CA PHE A 170 -8.58 26.98 5.18
C PHE A 170 -7.82 25.80 4.55
N LEU A 171 -8.45 24.94 3.75
CA LEU A 171 -7.71 23.86 3.05
C LEU A 171 -7.43 24.15 1.56
N PHE A 172 -8.12 25.11 0.93
CA PHE A 172 -7.86 25.46 -0.46
C PHE A 172 -6.73 26.48 -0.68
N ALA A 173 -6.21 27.08 0.40
CA ALA A 173 -5.13 28.07 0.31
C ALA A 173 -3.71 27.47 0.33
N TYR A 174 -3.50 26.26 0.86
CA TYR A 174 -2.16 25.67 0.93
C TYR A 174 -1.74 24.86 -0.30
N HIS A 175 -2.69 24.31 -1.08
CA HIS A 175 -2.34 23.54 -2.29
C HIS A 175 -2.06 24.42 -3.52
N ARG A 176 -2.48 25.69 -3.51
CA ARG A 176 -2.19 26.64 -4.60
C ARG A 176 -0.89 27.42 -4.40
N MET A 177 -0.30 27.36 -3.21
CA MET A 177 0.94 28.08 -2.88
C MET A 177 2.21 27.25 -3.11
N TYR A 178 2.12 25.91 -3.08
CA TYR A 178 3.27 25.02 -3.38
C TYR A 178 3.48 24.73 -4.88
N ILE A 179 2.46 24.96 -5.73
CA ILE A 179 2.57 24.72 -7.19
C ILE A 179 3.14 25.95 -7.93
N CYS A 180 3.12 27.14 -7.33
CA CYS A 180 3.63 28.35 -7.98
C CYS A 180 5.12 28.66 -7.70
N SER A 181 5.76 27.99 -6.73
CA SER A 181 7.18 28.24 -6.38
C SER A 181 8.19 27.32 -7.08
N ILE A 182 7.77 26.37 -7.92
CA ILE A 182 8.68 25.41 -8.58
C ILE A 182 8.87 25.69 -10.09
N THR A 183 8.05 26.55 -10.71
CA THR A 183 8.15 26.85 -12.16
C THR A 183 8.78 28.21 -12.49
N GLN A 184 9.58 28.80 -11.58
CA GLN A 184 10.30 30.06 -11.80
C GLN A 184 11.80 30.03 -11.45
N CYS A 185 12.40 28.85 -11.30
CA CYS A 185 13.85 28.71 -11.11
C CYS A 185 14.39 27.48 -11.88
N THR A 186 14.31 27.52 -13.21
CA THR A 186 15.30 27.06 -14.21
C THR A 186 14.80 27.39 -15.60
#